data_AF-A0A8C3CTK4-F1
#
_entry.id   AF-A0A8C3CTK4-F1
#
_cell.length_a   1.000
_cell.length_b   1.000
_cell.length_c   1.000
_cell.angle_alpha   90.00
_cell.angle_beta   90.00
_cell.angle_gamma   90.00
#
_symmetry.space_group_name_H-M   'P 1'
#
loop_
_entity.id
_entity.type
_entity.pdbx_description
1 polymer ?
#
loop_
_entity_poly.entity_id
_entity_poly.type
_entity_poly.pdbx_seq_one_letter_code
_entity_poly.pdbx_strand_id
1 'polypeptide(L)'
;MLTYKPCLVAALLFLVQGGADGAPGSPSVGRKLLQHLGTSWNLNQKTEGKESPSHLEWVDFDGTLPADTVSNWNNYTKTMEYVCSTEEDGCNTGAYVPSRGPFCFYAFWKSEHRVSKFKLLVNRGNLEALRWVDDSFGDVPENAVEGCPSVDIYVGRNQYGLGKVSKDQRALFVVVDHEEVWFKWYQVLAVQTGPADITISDVRYNTSEAVGHGEDVTLTKTTVKNEGCRGTREDVTLEEAAMVMHDWELDQKVFSTIHGALRAAPLAFNGTSWEATNVTRVNWVGRATTGEYVVHTRNVEVQMRPRTTCTVALVGRQLNVRVPFTAWLTRDFGDGQLHRVAVTGVARSRAVVDVQAGVEQCSPLAGSSPCRG
;
A
#
# COMPACT_ATOMS: atom_id res chain seq x y z
N MET A 1 -27.95 -27.95 1.86
CA MET A 1 -28.03 -26.80 2.78
C MET A 1 -26.67 -26.65 3.45
N LEU A 2 -25.98 -25.53 3.23
CA LEU A 2 -24.71 -25.21 3.89
C LEU A 2 -25.03 -24.51 5.22
N THR A 3 -24.68 -25.15 6.34
CA THR A 3 -24.78 -24.55 7.67
C THR A 3 -23.49 -23.81 8.01
N TYR A 4 -23.48 -22.50 7.78
CA TYR A 4 -22.42 -21.62 8.26
C TYR A 4 -22.33 -21.69 9.80
N LYS A 5 -21.14 -22.01 10.32
CA LYS A 5 -20.76 -21.78 11.72
C LYS A 5 -19.42 -21.03 11.73
N PRO A 6 -19.39 -19.74 12.11
CA PRO A 6 -18.12 -19.05 12.32
C PRO A 6 -17.46 -19.56 13.61
N CYS A 7 -16.35 -20.29 13.49
CA CYS A 7 -15.51 -20.65 14.62
C CYS A 7 -14.51 -19.51 14.91
N LEU A 8 -14.91 -18.59 15.80
CA LEU A 8 -14.01 -17.67 16.47
C LEU A 8 -13.37 -18.40 17.66
N VAL A 9 -12.09 -18.78 17.56
CA VAL A 9 -11.33 -19.36 18.68
C VAL A 9 -10.02 -18.58 18.87
N ALA A 10 -9.79 -18.15 20.10
CA ALA A 10 -8.66 -17.34 20.50
C ALA A 10 -7.33 -18.12 20.47
N ALA A 11 -6.22 -17.39 20.33
CA ALA A 11 -4.88 -17.95 20.42
C ALA A 11 -4.62 -18.53 21.82
N LEU A 12 -4.42 -19.84 21.89
CA LEU A 12 -3.94 -20.54 23.07
C LEU A 12 -2.43 -20.26 23.25
N LEU A 13 -2.11 -19.32 24.14
CA LEU A 13 -0.76 -19.15 24.66
C LEU A 13 -0.43 -20.32 25.61
N PHE A 14 0.61 -21.09 25.27
CA PHE A 14 1.14 -22.13 26.14
C PHE A 14 1.80 -21.51 27.39
N LEU A 15 1.19 -21.73 28.56
CA LEU A 15 1.83 -21.53 29.85
C LEU A 15 2.68 -22.76 30.18
N VAL A 16 4.00 -22.60 30.26
CA VAL A 16 4.89 -23.59 30.86
C VAL A 16 4.84 -23.41 32.38
N GLN A 17 4.34 -24.42 33.09
CA GLN A 17 4.40 -24.47 34.55
C GLN A 17 5.77 -24.99 35.02
N GLY A 18 6.34 -24.32 36.03
CA GLY A 18 7.37 -24.86 36.90
C GLY A 18 7.13 -24.40 38.34
N GLY A 19 6.64 -25.29 39.20
CA GLY A 19 6.84 -25.19 40.65
C GLY A 19 8.19 -25.82 41.03
N ALA A 20 8.74 -25.68 42.24
CA ALA A 20 8.30 -24.99 43.46
C ALA A 20 9.58 -24.66 44.30
N ASP A 21 9.59 -24.09 45.52
CA ASP A 21 8.54 -23.69 46.47
C ASP A 21 9.12 -22.60 47.42
N GLY A 22 8.36 -22.16 48.44
CA GLY A 22 8.91 -21.52 49.65
C GLY A 22 8.55 -20.06 49.88
N ALA A 23 7.50 -19.81 50.67
CA ALA A 23 7.17 -18.51 51.28
C ALA A 23 7.61 -18.48 52.77
N PRO A 24 7.35 -17.42 53.58
CA PRO A 24 6.98 -16.04 53.28
C PRO A 24 7.90 -14.98 53.96
N GLY A 25 7.83 -13.71 53.53
CA GLY A 25 8.53 -12.62 54.25
C GLY A 25 8.29 -11.21 53.70
N SER A 26 7.50 -10.41 54.43
CA SER A 26 7.34 -8.96 54.26
C SER A 26 7.00 -8.36 55.64
N PRO A 27 7.19 -7.05 55.91
CA PRO A 27 7.33 -5.96 54.95
C PRO A 27 8.43 -4.90 55.26
N SER A 28 8.44 -3.85 54.42
CA SER A 28 8.58 -2.42 54.79
C SER A 28 9.78 -1.59 54.30
N VAL A 29 9.45 -0.68 53.38
CA VAL A 29 9.74 0.79 53.40
C VAL A 29 11.17 1.26 53.72
N GLY A 30 11.85 1.70 52.64
CA GLY A 30 12.28 3.11 52.52
C GLY A 30 13.74 3.48 52.88
N ARG A 31 14.44 4.13 51.94
CA ARG A 31 15.50 5.12 52.23
C ARG A 31 15.86 6.02 51.03
N LYS A 32 15.67 7.33 51.23
CA LYS A 32 16.50 8.50 50.81
C LYS A 32 16.97 8.59 49.34
N LEU A 33 16.54 9.59 48.56
CA LEU A 33 16.90 11.02 48.65
C LEU A 33 18.43 11.24 48.52
N LEU A 34 18.95 11.43 47.30
CA LEU A 34 19.15 12.72 46.60
C LEU A 34 20.14 13.69 47.28
N GLN A 35 21.37 13.72 46.74
CA GLN A 35 22.23 14.90 46.56
C GLN A 35 22.83 14.73 45.15
N HIS A 36 22.40 15.45 44.11
CA HIS A 36 22.54 16.88 43.83
C HIS A 36 24.01 17.37 43.83
N LEU A 37 24.63 17.26 42.65
CA LEU A 37 25.64 18.19 42.14
C LEU A 37 25.50 18.19 40.62
N GLY A 38 24.92 19.26 40.09
CA GLY A 38 24.61 19.38 38.67
C GLY A 38 25.60 20.30 37.97
N THR A 39 25.76 20.11 36.66
CA THR A 39 26.27 21.15 35.77
C THR A 39 25.38 21.13 34.52
N SER A 40 24.69 22.24 34.24
CA SER A 40 23.69 22.27 33.18
C SER A 40 24.30 22.47 31.80
N TRP A 41 23.99 21.59 30.86
CA TRP A 41 24.11 21.86 29.43
C TRP A 41 22.74 21.56 28.80
N ASN A 42 21.94 22.60 28.57
CA ASN A 42 20.65 22.50 27.90
C ASN A 42 20.89 22.18 26.41
N LEU A 43 20.77 20.90 26.04
CA LEU A 43 20.57 20.53 24.66
C LEU A 43 19.07 20.49 24.39
N ASN A 44 18.55 21.48 23.68
CA ASN A 44 17.16 21.46 23.20
C ASN A 44 16.94 20.17 22.40
N GLN A 45 16.09 19.28 22.91
CA GLN A 45 15.59 18.17 22.13
C GLN A 45 14.75 18.74 20.99
N LYS A 46 15.38 18.86 19.80
CA LYS A 46 14.68 18.96 18.54
C LYS A 46 13.81 17.71 18.44
N THR A 47 12.50 17.87 18.63
CA THR A 47 11.54 16.78 18.48
C THR A 47 11.72 16.22 17.08
N GLU A 48 12.11 14.95 17.00
CA GLU A 48 12.36 14.27 15.74
C GLU A 48 10.99 13.99 15.09
N GLY A 49 10.47 15.02 14.41
CA GLY A 49 9.32 14.89 13.53
C GLY A 49 9.68 13.85 12.49
N LYS A 50 8.98 12.72 12.53
CA LYS A 50 9.18 11.59 11.63
C LYS A 50 8.73 12.01 10.23
N GLU A 51 9.63 12.64 9.50
CA GLU A 51 9.42 13.16 8.16
C GLU A 51 9.11 11.98 7.23
N SER A 52 7.82 11.81 6.90
CA SER A 52 7.41 10.91 5.84
C SER A 52 8.13 11.35 4.56
N PRO A 53 8.73 10.42 3.79
CA PRO A 53 9.40 10.79 2.55
C PRO A 53 8.40 11.48 1.63
N SER A 54 8.64 12.77 1.36
CA SER A 54 7.85 13.56 0.43
C SER A 54 7.82 12.87 -0.93
N HIS A 55 6.62 12.64 -1.46
CA HIS A 55 6.45 12.16 -2.83
C HIS A 55 6.62 13.28 -3.88
N LEU A 56 6.81 14.53 -3.41
CA LEU A 56 7.22 15.68 -4.20
C LEU A 56 8.75 15.81 -4.19
N GLU A 57 9.37 15.82 -5.37
CA GLU A 57 10.83 15.92 -5.54
C GLU A 57 11.24 16.74 -6.77
N TRP A 58 12.48 17.22 -6.78
CA TRP A 58 13.12 17.87 -7.93
C TRP A 58 13.92 16.84 -8.74
N VAL A 59 13.50 16.56 -9.98
CA VAL A 59 14.09 15.56 -10.88
C VAL A 59 14.87 16.25 -12.00
N ASP A 60 16.12 15.88 -12.24
CA ASP A 60 16.91 16.40 -13.38
C ASP A 60 16.21 16.11 -14.72
N PHE A 61 16.15 17.11 -15.59
CA PHE A 61 15.55 16.96 -16.92
C PHE A 61 16.49 16.22 -17.88
N ASP A 62 16.05 15.07 -18.39
CA ASP A 62 16.83 14.17 -19.26
C ASP A 62 16.49 14.32 -20.76
N GLY A 63 15.63 15.28 -21.12
CA GLY A 63 15.06 15.45 -22.45
C GLY A 63 13.60 15.00 -22.55
N THR A 64 13.08 14.27 -21.56
CA THR A 64 11.67 13.87 -21.48
C THR A 64 10.94 14.58 -20.35
N LEU A 65 9.63 14.79 -20.52
CA LEU A 65 8.76 15.33 -19.46
C LEU A 65 8.24 14.17 -18.59
N PRO A 66 8.59 14.09 -17.30
CA PRO A 66 8.10 13.02 -16.43
C PRO A 66 6.58 13.07 -16.24
N ALA A 67 5.98 11.90 -16.02
CA ALA A 67 4.62 11.82 -15.49
C ALA A 67 4.53 12.52 -14.12
N ASP A 68 3.35 13.06 -13.80
CA ASP A 68 3.08 13.80 -12.56
C ASP A 68 3.96 15.04 -12.30
N THR A 69 4.56 15.60 -13.35
CA THR A 69 5.25 16.91 -13.26
C THR A 69 4.25 18.00 -12.90
N VAL A 70 4.56 18.78 -11.86
CA VAL A 70 3.71 19.86 -11.36
C VAL A 70 3.56 20.93 -12.45
N SER A 71 2.31 21.23 -12.78
CA SER A 71 1.98 22.10 -13.92
C SER A 71 1.05 23.24 -13.53
N ASN A 72 1.08 24.29 -14.35
CA ASN A 72 0.29 25.50 -14.22
C ASN A 72 -0.30 25.86 -15.59
N TRP A 73 -1.57 26.24 -15.64
CA TRP A 73 -2.15 26.85 -16.83
C TRP A 73 -1.90 28.36 -16.81
N ASN A 74 -1.04 28.83 -17.69
CA ASN A 74 -0.80 30.26 -17.86
C ASN A 74 -1.96 30.89 -18.64
N ASN A 75 -2.74 31.72 -17.95
CA ASN A 75 -3.90 32.36 -18.54
C ASN A 75 -3.55 33.57 -19.44
N TYR A 76 -2.34 34.12 -19.35
CA TYR A 76 -1.87 35.16 -20.27
C TYR A 76 -1.49 34.56 -21.63
N THR A 77 -0.56 33.60 -21.63
CA THR A 77 -0.04 32.97 -22.86
C THR A 77 -0.93 31.87 -23.44
N LYS A 78 -1.90 31.36 -22.68
CA LYS A 78 -2.73 30.17 -22.98
C LYS A 78 -1.90 28.90 -23.20
N THR A 79 -0.89 28.69 -22.35
CA THR A 79 -0.03 27.50 -22.40
C THR A 79 -0.01 26.75 -21.07
N MET A 80 0.12 25.42 -21.12
CA MET A 80 0.54 24.63 -19.97
C MET A 80 2.04 24.85 -19.73
N GLU A 81 2.38 25.24 -18.52
CA GLU A 81 3.74 25.40 -18.01
C GLU A 81 4.02 24.31 -16.99
N TYR A 82 5.28 23.91 -16.86
CA TYR A 82 5.74 22.96 -15.86
C TYR A 82 6.75 23.64 -14.94
N VAL A 83 6.64 23.40 -13.64
CA VAL A 83 7.52 24.00 -12.63
C VAL A 83 8.94 23.46 -12.81
N CYS A 84 9.87 24.37 -13.09
CA CYS A 84 11.29 24.06 -13.16
C CYS A 84 12.10 24.93 -12.18
N SER A 85 13.26 24.42 -11.76
CA SER A 85 14.28 25.21 -11.07
C SER A 85 15.67 24.96 -11.65
N THR A 86 16.57 25.91 -11.44
CA THR A 86 17.99 25.75 -11.79
C THR A 86 18.89 26.24 -10.68
N GLU A 87 19.96 25.50 -10.41
CA GLU A 87 21.03 25.91 -9.49
C GLU A 87 21.86 27.06 -10.08
N GLU A 88 21.79 27.28 -11.40
CA GLU A 88 22.41 28.44 -12.06
C GLU A 88 21.72 29.75 -11.62
N ASP A 89 22.51 30.82 -11.48
CA ASP A 89 22.06 32.15 -11.05
C ASP A 89 21.26 32.21 -9.73
N GLY A 90 21.40 31.20 -8.86
CA GLY A 90 20.90 31.22 -7.49
C GLY A 90 19.50 30.65 -7.28
N CYS A 91 19.27 29.42 -7.76
CA CYS A 91 18.08 28.63 -7.40
C CYS A 91 16.75 29.23 -7.88
N ASN A 92 16.78 29.94 -9.01
CA ASN A 92 15.60 30.54 -9.62
C ASN A 92 14.61 29.46 -10.07
N THR A 93 13.32 29.69 -9.80
CA THR A 93 12.20 28.89 -10.31
C THR A 93 11.54 29.59 -11.49
N GLY A 94 10.97 28.79 -12.39
CA GLY A 94 10.36 29.29 -13.62
C GLY A 94 9.48 28.26 -14.34
N ALA A 95 9.34 28.43 -15.64
CA ALA A 95 8.49 27.62 -16.50
C ALA A 95 9.31 26.82 -17.54
N TYR A 96 9.15 25.50 -17.54
CA TYR A 96 9.43 24.67 -18.70
C TYR A 96 8.17 24.62 -19.57
N VAL A 97 8.31 24.89 -20.87
CA VAL A 97 7.21 24.84 -21.85
C VAL A 97 7.70 24.03 -23.06
N PRO A 98 7.23 22.78 -23.28
CA PRO A 98 7.79 21.89 -24.31
C PRO A 98 7.85 22.48 -25.72
N SER A 99 6.87 23.31 -26.11
CA SER A 99 6.85 23.98 -27.41
C SER A 99 7.91 25.09 -27.58
N ARG A 100 8.54 25.55 -26.50
CA ARG A 100 9.66 26.51 -26.49
C ARG A 100 11.04 25.83 -26.48
N GLY A 101 11.07 24.50 -26.55
CA GLY A 101 12.30 23.69 -26.54
C GLY A 101 12.74 23.25 -25.13
N PRO A 102 13.85 22.48 -25.04
CA PRO A 102 14.32 21.82 -23.81
C PRO A 102 15.04 22.81 -22.87
N PHE A 103 14.32 23.83 -22.39
CA PHE A 103 14.86 24.86 -21.52
C PHE A 103 13.90 25.23 -20.39
N CYS A 104 14.44 25.41 -19.18
CA CYS A 104 13.75 26.13 -18.12
C CYS A 104 13.90 27.63 -18.38
N PHE A 105 12.79 28.36 -18.51
CA PHE A 105 12.75 29.81 -18.65
C PHE A 105 12.44 30.44 -17.30
N TYR A 106 13.27 31.36 -16.84
CA TYR A 106 13.13 32.00 -15.53
C TYR A 106 13.45 33.50 -15.61
N ALA A 107 12.88 34.24 -14.67
CA ALA A 107 13.14 35.67 -14.53
C ALA A 107 14.47 35.88 -13.80
N PHE A 108 15.40 36.61 -14.39
CA PHE A 108 16.63 37.04 -13.72
C PHE A 108 17.18 38.34 -14.31
N TRP A 109 17.66 39.23 -13.44
CA TRP A 109 18.38 40.46 -13.79
C TRP A 109 17.68 41.32 -14.86
N LYS A 110 16.36 41.52 -14.71
CA LYS A 110 15.47 42.28 -15.61
C LYS A 110 15.11 41.61 -16.94
N SER A 111 15.51 40.37 -17.19
CA SER A 111 15.24 39.65 -18.44
C SER A 111 14.78 38.19 -18.26
N GLU A 112 14.23 37.62 -19.31
CA GLU A 112 14.10 36.16 -19.45
C GLU A 112 15.48 35.53 -19.63
N HIS A 113 15.85 34.66 -18.68
CA HIS A 113 16.97 33.75 -18.80
C HIS A 113 16.48 32.35 -19.17
N ARG A 114 17.36 31.54 -19.78
CA ARG A 114 17.07 30.15 -20.12
C ARG A 114 18.28 29.26 -19.89
N VAL A 115 18.04 28.05 -19.39
CA VAL A 115 19.09 27.03 -19.16
C VAL A 115 18.61 25.66 -19.64
N SER A 116 19.54 24.87 -20.18
CA SER A 116 19.29 23.49 -20.61
C SER A 116 19.52 22.47 -19.49
N LYS A 117 20.29 22.83 -18.45
CA LYS A 117 20.44 22.04 -17.23
C LYS A 117 19.51 22.60 -16.15
N PHE A 118 18.45 21.85 -15.84
CA PHE A 118 17.43 22.24 -14.86
C PHE A 118 16.75 20.99 -14.28
N LYS A 119 16.01 21.20 -13.20
CA LYS A 119 15.16 20.20 -12.57
C LYS A 119 13.69 20.53 -12.79
N LEU A 120 12.86 19.50 -12.86
CA LEU A 120 11.40 19.58 -12.87
C LEU A 120 10.85 19.15 -11.51
N LEU A 121 9.82 19.83 -11.03
CA LEU A 121 9.12 19.43 -9.82
C LEU A 121 8.12 18.32 -10.14
N VAL A 122 8.28 17.14 -9.53
CA VAL A 122 7.46 15.95 -9.79
C VAL A 122 6.76 15.49 -8.52
N ASN A 123 5.45 15.31 -8.57
CA ASN A 123 4.63 14.81 -7.46
C ASN A 123 4.25 13.35 -7.74
N ARG A 124 5.12 12.38 -7.41
CA ARG A 124 5.00 10.98 -7.86
C ARG A 124 3.67 10.36 -7.45
N GLY A 125 2.90 9.85 -8.41
CA GLY A 125 1.56 9.30 -8.17
C GLY A 125 0.53 10.35 -7.75
N ASN A 126 0.82 11.64 -7.96
CA ASN A 126 0.08 12.80 -7.47
C ASN A 126 -0.24 12.73 -5.97
N LEU A 127 0.63 12.13 -5.17
CA LEU A 127 0.35 11.80 -3.77
C LEU A 127 0.28 13.02 -2.85
N GLU A 128 1.14 14.01 -3.05
CA GLU A 128 1.10 15.24 -2.25
C GLU A 128 -0.07 16.12 -2.64
N ALA A 129 -0.76 16.63 -1.63
CA ALA A 129 -1.85 17.57 -1.77
C ALA A 129 -1.27 18.97 -1.95
N LEU A 130 -1.02 19.35 -3.20
CA LEU A 130 -0.46 20.65 -3.55
C LEU A 130 -1.55 21.70 -3.66
N ARG A 131 -1.30 22.88 -3.09
CA ARG A 131 -2.20 24.04 -3.17
C ARG A 131 -1.45 25.32 -3.51
N TRP A 132 -2.15 26.22 -4.19
CA TRP A 132 -1.71 27.58 -4.43
C TRP A 132 -2.35 28.48 -3.39
N VAL A 133 -1.55 29.14 -2.55
CA VAL A 133 -2.00 30.00 -1.45
C VAL A 133 -1.74 31.45 -1.83
N ASP A 134 -2.76 32.30 -1.75
CA ASP A 134 -2.62 33.75 -1.98
C ASP A 134 -1.74 34.37 -0.89
N ASP A 135 -0.71 35.11 -1.31
CA ASP A 135 0.27 35.73 -0.41
C ASP A 135 0.88 37.02 -1.00
N SER A 136 1.72 37.72 -0.24
CA SER A 136 2.21 39.05 -0.64
C SER A 136 3.52 39.50 0.02
N PHE A 137 4.17 40.52 -0.55
CA PHE A 137 5.30 41.26 0.05
C PHE A 137 6.48 40.43 0.60
N GLY A 138 6.77 39.25 0.02
CA GLY A 138 7.84 38.34 0.45
C GLY A 138 7.40 37.28 1.44
N ASP A 139 6.17 37.36 1.94
CA ASP A 139 5.60 36.36 2.81
C ASP A 139 5.29 35.08 2.01
N VAL A 140 5.35 33.94 2.70
CA VAL A 140 5.08 32.60 2.18
C VAL A 140 4.39 31.76 3.25
N PRO A 141 3.50 30.81 2.87
CA PRO A 141 2.85 29.91 3.82
C PRO A 141 3.84 28.89 4.41
N GLU A 142 3.46 28.29 5.53
CA GLU A 142 4.12 27.07 6.02
C GLU A 142 4.09 25.97 4.96
N ASN A 143 5.19 25.23 4.82
CA ASN A 143 5.39 24.16 3.83
C ASN A 143 5.33 24.63 2.37
N ALA A 144 5.69 25.91 2.11
CA ALA A 144 5.95 26.41 0.77
C ALA A 144 7.09 25.62 0.09
N VAL A 145 6.96 25.40 -1.22
CA VAL A 145 7.93 24.63 -2.01
C VAL A 145 9.13 25.50 -2.40
N GLU A 146 10.30 25.19 -1.84
CA GLU A 146 11.57 25.84 -2.18
C GLU A 146 12.10 25.42 -3.56
N GLY A 147 12.69 26.36 -4.30
CA GLY A 147 13.36 26.11 -5.58
C GLY A 147 14.64 25.26 -5.46
N CYS A 148 15.31 25.39 -4.31
CA CYS A 148 16.45 24.59 -3.85
C CYS A 148 16.41 24.51 -2.31
N PRO A 149 16.98 23.46 -1.69
CA PRO A 149 17.05 23.36 -0.24
C PRO A 149 17.75 24.57 0.42
N SER A 150 17.13 25.13 1.46
CA SER A 150 17.72 26.19 2.30
C SER A 150 18.01 27.51 1.58
N VAL A 151 17.21 27.85 0.57
CA VAL A 151 17.23 29.15 -0.11
C VAL A 151 15.87 29.82 0.04
N ASP A 152 15.84 31.11 0.37
CA ASP A 152 14.62 31.93 0.50
C ASP A 152 13.97 32.30 -0.86
N ILE A 153 13.96 31.32 -1.78
CA ILE A 153 13.38 31.36 -3.12
C ILE A 153 12.35 30.23 -3.25
N TYR A 154 11.09 30.60 -3.44
CA TYR A 154 9.95 29.69 -3.45
C TYR A 154 9.24 29.68 -4.80
N VAL A 155 8.64 28.53 -5.16
CA VAL A 155 7.80 28.39 -6.34
C VAL A 155 6.55 29.24 -6.19
N GLY A 156 6.36 30.22 -7.08
CA GLY A 156 5.17 31.05 -7.10
C GLY A 156 4.58 31.24 -8.49
N ARG A 157 3.38 31.83 -8.54
CA ARG A 157 2.70 32.17 -9.78
C ARG A 157 1.82 33.40 -9.63
N ASN A 158 1.41 33.96 -10.77
CA ASN A 158 0.25 34.84 -10.86
C ASN A 158 -0.46 34.62 -12.22
N GLN A 159 -1.30 35.57 -12.65
CA GLN A 159 -2.02 35.51 -13.92
C GLN A 159 -1.11 35.44 -15.18
N TYR A 160 0.16 35.81 -15.06
CA TYR A 160 1.14 35.84 -16.15
C TYR A 160 2.04 34.60 -16.22
N GLY A 161 1.94 33.66 -15.28
CA GLY A 161 2.69 32.40 -15.31
C GLY A 161 3.40 32.06 -14.00
N LEU A 162 4.28 31.05 -14.09
CA LEU A 162 5.20 30.60 -13.04
C LEU A 162 6.42 31.52 -12.87
N GLY A 163 6.98 31.54 -11.66
CA GLY A 163 8.19 32.29 -11.35
C GLY A 163 8.72 32.02 -9.95
N LYS A 164 9.52 32.98 -9.45
CA LYS A 164 10.21 32.90 -8.15
C LYS A 164 9.67 33.92 -7.15
N VAL A 165 9.34 33.48 -5.95
CA VAL A 165 9.04 34.37 -4.81
C VAL A 165 10.30 34.50 -3.98
N SER A 166 10.82 35.72 -3.87
CA SER A 166 11.96 36.04 -3.00
C SER A 166 11.47 36.73 -1.74
N LYS A 167 11.84 36.19 -0.57
CA LYS A 167 11.58 36.86 0.72
C LYS A 167 12.35 38.19 0.79
N ASP A 168 13.65 38.16 0.48
CA ASP A 168 14.53 39.33 0.54
C ASP A 168 14.06 40.50 -0.34
N GLN A 169 13.71 40.21 -1.61
CA GLN A 169 13.24 41.22 -2.56
C GLN A 169 11.72 41.51 -2.42
N ARG A 170 11.06 40.77 -1.53
CA ARG A 170 9.67 40.94 -1.11
C ARG A 170 8.67 40.89 -2.27
N ALA A 171 8.87 40.00 -3.24
CA ALA A 171 8.06 39.93 -4.46
C ALA A 171 8.12 38.56 -5.16
N LEU A 172 7.08 38.28 -5.96
CA LEU A 172 7.14 37.33 -7.07
C LEU A 172 7.80 38.01 -8.27
N PHE A 173 8.68 37.30 -8.96
CA PHE A 173 9.24 37.67 -10.26
C PHE A 173 8.85 36.60 -11.29
N VAL A 174 8.23 37.04 -12.39
CA VAL A 174 7.81 36.19 -13.52
C VAL A 174 8.35 36.76 -14.81
N VAL A 175 8.43 35.93 -15.84
CA VAL A 175 8.74 36.40 -17.20
C VAL A 175 7.46 36.84 -17.90
N VAL A 176 7.44 38.06 -18.42
CA VAL A 176 6.36 38.57 -19.28
C VAL A 176 6.99 39.17 -20.52
N ASP A 177 6.62 38.69 -21.70
CA ASP A 177 7.10 39.19 -23.00
C ASP A 177 8.64 39.35 -23.09
N HIS A 178 9.35 38.37 -22.53
CA HIS A 178 10.82 38.26 -22.40
C HIS A 178 11.50 39.19 -21.37
N GLU A 179 10.74 39.96 -20.58
CA GLU A 179 11.25 40.79 -19.47
C GLU A 179 10.93 40.17 -18.10
N GLU A 180 11.76 40.44 -17.08
CA GLU A 180 11.46 40.10 -15.68
C GLU A 180 10.54 41.18 -15.08
N VAL A 181 9.32 40.78 -14.71
CA VAL A 181 8.31 41.66 -14.10
C VAL A 181 8.00 41.17 -12.68
N TRP A 182 7.95 42.10 -11.73
CA TRP A 182 7.72 41.80 -10.32
C TRP A 182 6.34 42.22 -9.81
N PHE A 183 5.82 41.45 -8.85
CA PHE A 183 4.49 41.62 -8.28
C PHE A 183 4.54 41.48 -6.76
N LYS A 184 3.81 42.33 -6.05
CA LYS A 184 3.70 42.28 -4.57
C LYS A 184 2.57 41.40 -4.07
N TRP A 185 1.67 40.95 -4.93
CA TRP A 185 0.61 39.98 -4.65
C TRP A 185 0.70 38.83 -5.65
N TYR A 186 0.64 37.61 -5.14
CA TYR A 186 0.94 36.39 -5.89
C TYR A 186 0.33 35.17 -5.21
N GLN A 187 0.53 33.99 -5.80
CA GLN A 187 0.27 32.72 -5.13
C GLN A 187 1.57 31.95 -4.96
N VAL A 188 1.74 31.30 -3.80
CA VAL A 188 2.87 30.41 -3.49
C VAL A 188 2.41 28.96 -3.55
N LEU A 189 3.22 28.08 -4.10
CA LEU A 189 2.97 26.64 -4.08
C LEU A 189 3.32 26.09 -2.69
N ALA A 190 2.38 25.41 -2.04
CA ALA A 190 2.59 24.78 -0.74
C ALA A 190 2.08 23.34 -0.72
N VAL A 191 2.75 22.50 0.07
CA VAL A 191 2.31 21.14 0.40
C VAL A 191 1.36 21.21 1.60
N GLN A 192 0.19 20.59 1.51
CA GLN A 192 -0.67 20.40 2.67
C GLN A 192 -0.08 19.28 3.54
N THR A 193 0.30 19.63 4.77
CA THR A 193 0.91 18.73 5.75
C THR A 193 -0.03 18.51 6.94
N GLY A 194 0.12 17.36 7.59
CA GLY A 194 -0.69 16.98 8.76
C GLY A 194 -0.71 15.46 8.95
N PRO A 195 -1.31 14.98 10.06
CA PRO A 195 -1.62 13.56 10.23
C PRO A 195 -2.69 13.18 9.20
N ALA A 196 -2.24 12.63 8.07
CA ALA A 196 -3.14 12.25 6.97
C ALA A 196 -3.64 10.81 7.14
N ASP A 197 -4.94 10.64 7.35
CA ASP A 197 -5.57 9.32 7.31
C ASP A 197 -5.72 8.87 5.84
N ILE A 198 -5.08 7.75 5.48
CA ILE A 198 -5.08 7.24 4.10
C ILE A 198 -6.08 6.09 3.98
N THR A 199 -7.07 6.26 3.09
CA THR A 199 -8.06 5.23 2.77
C THR A 199 -8.13 5.00 1.27
N ILE A 200 -7.98 3.75 0.84
CA ILE A 200 -8.29 3.30 -0.52
C ILE A 200 -9.73 2.79 -0.52
N SER A 201 -10.62 3.40 -1.29
CA SER A 201 -12.06 3.09 -1.35
C SER A 201 -12.60 3.03 -2.77
N ASP A 202 -13.90 2.75 -2.89
CA ASP A 202 -14.65 2.76 -4.16
C ASP A 202 -14.06 1.80 -5.21
N VAL A 203 -13.55 0.65 -4.74
CA VAL A 203 -12.93 -0.39 -5.55
C VAL A 203 -13.94 -0.96 -6.55
N ARG A 204 -13.61 -0.87 -7.84
CA ARG A 204 -14.38 -1.40 -8.96
C ARG A 204 -13.56 -2.42 -9.72
N TYR A 205 -13.99 -3.68 -9.66
CA TYR A 205 -13.35 -4.80 -10.36
C TYR A 205 -13.73 -4.86 -11.83
N ASN A 206 -12.75 -5.01 -12.71
CA ASN A 206 -12.94 -5.26 -14.14
C ASN A 206 -13.02 -6.77 -14.39
N THR A 207 -14.20 -7.36 -14.19
CA THR A 207 -14.40 -8.82 -14.34
C THR A 207 -14.28 -9.31 -15.78
N SER A 208 -14.44 -8.44 -16.78
CA SER A 208 -14.16 -8.74 -18.19
C SER A 208 -12.67 -9.02 -18.49
N GLU A 209 -11.76 -8.54 -17.64
CA GLU A 209 -10.32 -8.80 -17.72
C GLU A 209 -9.83 -9.79 -16.65
N ALA A 210 -10.75 -10.52 -16.02
CA ALA A 210 -10.40 -11.53 -15.03
C ALA A 210 -9.68 -12.73 -15.66
N VAL A 211 -8.51 -13.08 -15.11
CA VAL A 211 -7.74 -14.27 -15.49
C VAL A 211 -7.84 -15.30 -14.37
N GLY A 212 -8.46 -16.45 -14.67
CA GLY A 212 -8.60 -17.57 -13.74
C GLY A 212 -7.63 -18.71 -14.05
N HIS A 213 -7.18 -19.41 -13.00
CA HIS A 213 -6.46 -20.69 -13.08
C HIS A 213 -7.06 -21.68 -12.08
N GLY A 214 -7.12 -22.97 -12.43
CA GLY A 214 -7.69 -24.00 -11.57
C GLY A 214 -6.95 -25.32 -11.70
N GLU A 215 -6.52 -25.88 -10.58
CA GLU A 215 -5.74 -27.13 -10.49
C GLU A 215 -6.29 -28.03 -9.39
N ASP A 216 -6.11 -29.35 -9.53
CA ASP A 216 -6.53 -30.31 -8.51
C ASP A 216 -5.45 -30.41 -7.41
N VAL A 217 -5.89 -30.40 -6.15
CA VAL A 217 -5.03 -30.40 -4.96
C VAL A 217 -5.46 -31.46 -3.96
N THR A 218 -4.51 -32.28 -3.52
CA THR A 218 -4.71 -33.17 -2.36
C THR A 218 -4.57 -32.33 -1.09
N LEU A 219 -5.67 -32.18 -0.36
CA LEU A 219 -5.67 -31.47 0.93
C LEU A 219 -5.00 -32.33 2.01
N THR A 220 -5.47 -33.56 2.16
CA THR A 220 -4.91 -34.51 3.13
C THR A 220 -5.08 -35.95 2.64
N LYS A 221 -4.33 -36.88 3.22
CA LYS A 221 -4.44 -38.32 2.92
C LYS A 221 -4.11 -39.16 4.14
N THR A 222 -4.81 -40.28 4.27
CA THR A 222 -4.56 -41.30 5.30
C THR A 222 -4.42 -42.68 4.68
N THR A 223 -3.93 -43.63 5.46
CA THR A 223 -3.74 -45.03 5.01
C THR A 223 -4.44 -45.96 5.98
N VAL A 224 -5.31 -46.81 5.43
CA VAL A 224 -6.06 -47.82 6.19
C VAL A 224 -5.60 -49.21 5.77
N LYS A 225 -5.53 -50.14 6.72
CA LYS A 225 -5.00 -51.49 6.50
C LYS A 225 -6.01 -52.54 6.94
N ASN A 226 -6.20 -53.55 6.10
CA ASN A 226 -6.84 -54.80 6.49
C ASN A 226 -5.78 -55.89 6.61
N GLU A 227 -5.29 -56.13 7.82
CA GLU A 227 -4.35 -57.21 8.10
C GLU A 227 -5.06 -58.58 8.24
N GLY A 228 -6.39 -58.61 8.24
CA GLY A 228 -7.20 -59.81 8.38
C GLY A 228 -7.24 -60.68 7.12
N CYS A 229 -7.75 -61.92 7.31
CA CYS A 229 -8.01 -62.88 6.23
C CYS A 229 -9.45 -62.88 5.70
N ARG A 230 -10.24 -61.86 6.05
CA ARG A 230 -11.60 -61.62 5.51
C ARG A 230 -11.66 -60.18 4.98
N GLY A 231 -12.60 -59.92 4.07
CA GLY A 231 -12.86 -58.53 3.67
C GLY A 231 -13.44 -57.73 4.83
N THR A 232 -13.06 -56.47 4.98
CA THR A 232 -13.60 -55.54 5.99
C THR A 232 -14.15 -54.29 5.33
N ARG A 233 -14.97 -53.55 6.08
CA ARG A 233 -15.42 -52.20 5.75
C ARG A 233 -15.02 -51.30 6.90
N GLU A 234 -14.30 -50.23 6.60
CA GLU A 234 -13.89 -49.22 7.57
C GLU A 234 -14.46 -47.86 7.14
N ASP A 235 -15.07 -47.13 8.07
CA ASP A 235 -15.49 -45.75 7.84
C ASP A 235 -14.34 -44.80 8.19
N VAL A 236 -13.95 -43.98 7.21
CA VAL A 236 -12.78 -43.10 7.30
C VAL A 236 -13.24 -41.65 7.24
N THR A 237 -13.10 -40.92 8.34
CA THR A 237 -13.26 -39.47 8.36
C THR A 237 -11.94 -38.81 7.96
N LEU A 238 -12.00 -37.96 6.94
CA LEU A 238 -10.92 -37.07 6.53
C LEU A 238 -11.36 -35.63 6.80
N GLU A 239 -10.47 -34.86 7.43
CA GLU A 239 -10.68 -33.45 7.75
C GLU A 239 -9.39 -32.67 7.48
N GLU A 240 -9.50 -31.53 6.82
CA GLU A 240 -8.38 -30.61 6.58
C GLU A 240 -8.88 -29.18 6.44
N ALA A 241 -8.05 -28.19 6.78
CA ALA A 241 -8.39 -26.77 6.65
C ALA A 241 -7.72 -26.14 5.43
N ALA A 242 -8.51 -25.63 4.48
CA ALA A 242 -8.02 -24.89 3.33
C ALA A 242 -8.08 -23.39 3.57
N MET A 243 -7.04 -22.65 3.20
CA MET A 243 -7.03 -21.19 3.30
C MET A 243 -7.70 -20.54 2.08
N VAL A 244 -8.76 -19.77 2.33
CA VAL A 244 -9.28 -18.77 1.40
C VAL A 244 -8.46 -17.50 1.60
N MET A 245 -7.96 -16.91 0.52
CA MET A 245 -7.04 -15.76 0.58
C MET A 245 -7.40 -14.73 -0.47
N HIS A 246 -7.29 -13.45 -0.11
CA HIS A 246 -7.49 -12.31 -0.99
C HIS A 246 -6.35 -11.29 -0.80
N ASP A 247 -5.81 -10.81 -1.91
CA ASP A 247 -4.72 -9.85 -1.96
C ASP A 247 -5.07 -8.68 -2.87
N TRP A 248 -4.62 -7.48 -2.51
CA TRP A 248 -4.70 -6.28 -3.33
C TRP A 248 -3.34 -5.59 -3.35
N GLU A 249 -2.88 -5.25 -4.55
CA GLU A 249 -1.72 -4.40 -4.80
C GLU A 249 -2.11 -3.28 -5.79
N LEU A 250 -1.43 -2.14 -5.72
CA LEU A 250 -1.56 -1.07 -6.71
C LEU A 250 -0.42 -1.15 -7.74
N ASP A 251 -0.68 -0.74 -8.98
CA ASP A 251 0.27 -0.94 -10.08
C ASP A 251 1.53 -0.06 -9.95
N GLN A 252 1.39 1.16 -9.41
CA GLN A 252 2.51 2.06 -9.22
C GLN A 252 3.25 1.76 -7.92
N LYS A 253 4.55 1.47 -8.02
CA LYS A 253 5.42 1.16 -6.87
C LYS A 253 5.50 2.27 -5.83
N VAL A 254 5.21 3.53 -6.19
CA VAL A 254 5.18 4.66 -5.25
C VAL A 254 4.18 4.44 -4.10
N PHE A 255 3.09 3.70 -4.33
CA PHE A 255 2.11 3.38 -3.31
C PHE A 255 2.55 2.24 -2.36
N SER A 256 3.70 1.61 -2.58
CA SER A 256 4.20 0.50 -1.75
C SER A 256 4.77 0.95 -0.39
N THR A 257 5.08 2.25 -0.23
CA THR A 257 5.50 2.85 1.05
C THR A 257 4.32 3.39 1.88
N ILE A 258 3.10 3.31 1.35
CA ILE A 258 1.91 3.89 1.98
C ILE A 258 1.35 2.95 3.05
N HIS A 259 0.94 3.55 4.17
CA HIS A 259 0.21 2.90 5.25
C HIS A 259 -1.19 3.51 5.37
N GLY A 260 -2.21 2.69 5.60
CA GLY A 260 -3.59 3.15 5.68
C GLY A 260 -4.59 2.01 5.79
N ALA A 261 -5.79 2.19 5.23
CA ALA A 261 -6.81 1.16 5.16
C ALA A 261 -7.40 0.99 3.75
N LEU A 262 -7.62 -0.25 3.33
CA LEU A 262 -8.42 -0.60 2.17
C LEU A 262 -9.87 -0.82 2.60
N ARG A 263 -10.83 -0.29 1.84
CA ARG A 263 -12.25 -0.61 1.90
C ARG A 263 -12.66 -1.28 0.60
N ALA A 264 -12.62 -2.61 0.57
CA ALA A 264 -12.88 -3.42 -0.61
C ALA A 264 -13.75 -4.64 -0.25
N ALA A 265 -14.51 -5.14 -1.21
CA ALA A 265 -15.20 -6.41 -1.10
C ALA A 265 -14.26 -7.55 -1.54
N PRO A 266 -13.95 -8.55 -0.70
CA PRO A 266 -13.30 -9.79 -1.14
C PRO A 266 -14.08 -10.46 -2.28
N LEU A 267 -13.36 -11.05 -3.24
CA LEU A 267 -13.97 -11.84 -4.32
C LEU A 267 -14.13 -13.29 -3.83
N ALA A 268 -15.35 -13.80 -3.79
CA ALA A 268 -15.64 -15.19 -3.45
C ALA A 268 -16.16 -15.95 -4.67
N PHE A 269 -15.87 -17.26 -4.75
CA PHE A 269 -16.39 -18.12 -5.80
C PHE A 269 -17.74 -18.71 -5.39
N ASN A 270 -18.79 -18.47 -6.17
CA ASN A 270 -20.16 -18.90 -5.85
C ASN A 270 -20.53 -20.30 -6.37
N GLY A 271 -19.65 -20.95 -7.13
CA GLY A 271 -19.88 -22.21 -7.84
C GLY A 271 -19.77 -22.10 -9.37
N THR A 272 -19.98 -20.90 -9.93
CA THR A 272 -19.86 -20.63 -11.38
C THR A 272 -18.95 -19.44 -11.69
N SER A 273 -18.97 -18.40 -10.87
CA SER A 273 -18.23 -17.15 -11.06
C SER A 273 -17.60 -16.64 -9.76
N TRP A 274 -16.63 -15.74 -9.91
CA TRP A 274 -16.11 -14.92 -8.81
C TRP A 274 -16.95 -13.66 -8.68
N GLU A 275 -17.46 -13.40 -7.48
CA GLU A 275 -18.35 -12.28 -7.18
C GLU A 275 -17.86 -11.48 -5.97
N ALA A 276 -18.10 -10.17 -5.99
CA ALA A 276 -17.76 -9.29 -4.89
C ALA A 276 -18.73 -9.52 -3.71
N THR A 277 -18.16 -9.75 -2.53
CA THR A 277 -18.90 -9.94 -1.28
C THR A 277 -19.21 -8.60 -0.59
N ASN A 278 -19.43 -8.58 0.72
CA ASN A 278 -19.58 -7.34 1.48
C ASN A 278 -18.24 -6.60 1.59
N VAL A 279 -18.29 -5.25 1.57
CA VAL A 279 -17.09 -4.43 1.76
C VAL A 279 -16.53 -4.62 3.16
N THR A 280 -15.27 -5.03 3.26
CA THR A 280 -14.51 -5.15 4.50
C THR A 280 -13.48 -4.04 4.62
N ARG A 281 -12.99 -3.78 5.84
CA ARG A 281 -11.85 -2.89 6.08
C ARG A 281 -10.62 -3.74 6.37
N VAL A 282 -9.58 -3.60 5.56
CA VAL A 282 -8.31 -4.32 5.68
C VAL A 282 -7.19 -3.31 5.86
N ASN A 283 -6.18 -3.61 6.68
CA ASN A 283 -5.02 -2.72 6.83
C ASN A 283 -4.20 -2.72 5.53
N TRP A 284 -3.77 -1.53 5.09
CA TRP A 284 -2.88 -1.35 3.96
C TRP A 284 -1.48 -1.03 4.44
N VAL A 285 -0.50 -1.82 4.00
CA VAL A 285 0.93 -1.70 4.32
C VAL A 285 1.69 -1.97 3.02
N GLY A 286 1.63 -1.03 2.08
CA GLY A 286 2.06 -1.18 0.68
C GLY A 286 1.22 -2.13 -0.18
N ARG A 287 0.55 -3.09 0.46
CA ARG A 287 -0.47 -4.02 -0.05
C ARG A 287 -1.53 -4.24 1.03
N ALA A 288 -2.65 -4.86 0.66
CA ALA A 288 -3.57 -5.46 1.63
C ALA A 288 -3.72 -6.95 1.35
N THR A 289 -3.84 -7.74 2.42
CA THR A 289 -4.08 -9.18 2.37
C THR A 289 -5.08 -9.54 3.48
N THR A 290 -6.06 -10.39 3.18
CA THR A 290 -6.95 -10.99 4.18
C THR A 290 -7.23 -12.44 3.80
N GLY A 291 -7.61 -13.27 4.77
CA GLY A 291 -7.95 -14.66 4.52
C GLY A 291 -8.54 -15.34 5.74
N GLU A 292 -9.13 -16.51 5.49
CA GLU A 292 -9.77 -17.36 6.51
C GLU A 292 -9.51 -18.84 6.21
N TYR A 293 -9.62 -19.68 7.23
CA TYR A 293 -9.49 -21.12 7.09
C TYR A 293 -10.87 -21.78 7.06
N VAL A 294 -11.16 -22.52 5.99
CA VAL A 294 -12.38 -23.29 5.82
C VAL A 294 -12.07 -24.76 6.06
N VAL A 295 -12.72 -25.36 7.06
CA VAL A 295 -12.56 -26.78 7.37
C VAL A 295 -13.44 -27.62 6.45
N HIS A 296 -12.84 -28.62 5.82
CA HIS A 296 -13.51 -29.57 4.94
C HIS A 296 -13.47 -30.98 5.53
N THR A 297 -14.61 -31.43 6.05
CA THR A 297 -14.78 -32.80 6.59
C THR A 297 -15.56 -33.68 5.60
N ARG A 298 -15.12 -34.91 5.39
CA ARG A 298 -15.77 -35.94 4.56
C ARG A 298 -15.59 -37.33 5.18
N ASN A 299 -16.60 -38.19 5.01
CA ASN A 299 -16.54 -39.60 5.39
C ASN A 299 -16.53 -40.49 4.15
N VAL A 300 -15.76 -41.57 4.17
CA VAL A 300 -15.65 -42.57 3.09
C VAL A 300 -15.74 -43.98 3.68
N GLU A 301 -16.68 -44.81 3.22
CA GLU A 301 -16.68 -46.25 3.48
C GLU A 301 -15.62 -46.91 2.59
N VAL A 302 -14.61 -47.54 3.17
CA VAL A 302 -13.53 -48.22 2.43
C VAL A 302 -13.71 -49.73 2.52
N GLN A 303 -14.04 -50.35 1.39
CA GLN A 303 -14.16 -51.81 1.28
C GLN A 303 -12.81 -52.44 0.94
N MET A 304 -12.18 -53.10 1.92
CA MET A 304 -10.84 -53.67 1.77
C MET A 304 -10.88 -55.18 1.62
N ARG A 305 -10.09 -55.70 0.68
CA ARG A 305 -9.83 -57.15 0.55
C ARG A 305 -8.95 -57.63 1.71
N PRO A 306 -8.88 -58.95 1.98
CA PRO A 306 -7.86 -59.51 2.87
C PRO A 306 -6.47 -59.03 2.49
N ARG A 307 -5.65 -58.71 3.50
CA ARG A 307 -4.24 -58.32 3.34
C ARG A 307 -3.99 -57.14 2.38
N THR A 308 -4.83 -56.10 2.40
CA THR A 308 -4.59 -54.86 1.62
C THR A 308 -4.33 -53.64 2.49
N THR A 309 -3.54 -52.71 1.96
CA THR A 309 -3.45 -51.33 2.42
C THR A 309 -4.08 -50.42 1.38
N CYS A 310 -4.85 -49.42 1.81
CA CYS A 310 -5.52 -48.47 0.93
C CYS A 310 -5.21 -47.04 1.37
N THR A 311 -4.82 -46.19 0.43
CA THR A 311 -4.69 -44.74 0.63
C THR A 311 -6.03 -44.09 0.32
N VAL A 312 -6.52 -43.28 1.25
CA VAL A 312 -7.74 -42.48 1.10
C VAL A 312 -7.32 -41.02 1.13
N ALA A 313 -7.75 -40.24 0.13
CA ALA A 313 -7.36 -38.85 -0.04
C ALA A 313 -8.59 -37.94 -0.01
N LEU A 314 -8.42 -36.76 0.59
CA LEU A 314 -9.31 -35.62 0.47
C LEU A 314 -8.74 -34.73 -0.63
N VAL A 315 -9.45 -34.61 -1.75
CA VAL A 315 -9.01 -33.88 -2.94
C VAL A 315 -10.02 -32.78 -3.22
N GLY A 316 -9.54 -31.59 -3.55
CA GLY A 316 -10.36 -30.47 -4.01
C GLY A 316 -9.72 -29.80 -5.21
N ARG A 317 -10.38 -28.77 -5.72
CA ARG A 317 -9.86 -27.96 -6.82
C ARG A 317 -9.49 -26.57 -6.31
N GLN A 318 -8.20 -26.23 -6.36
CA GLN A 318 -7.74 -24.89 -6.03
C GLN A 318 -8.01 -23.96 -7.22
N LEU A 319 -8.91 -22.99 -7.02
CA LEU A 319 -9.17 -21.91 -7.96
C LEU A 319 -8.42 -20.65 -7.52
N ASN A 320 -7.71 -20.03 -8.46
CA ASN A 320 -7.10 -18.72 -8.30
C ASN A 320 -7.69 -17.78 -9.36
N VAL A 321 -7.94 -16.51 -9.00
CA VAL A 321 -8.33 -15.46 -9.94
C VAL A 321 -7.44 -14.23 -9.76
N ARG A 322 -7.16 -13.54 -10.86
CA ARG A 322 -6.53 -12.22 -10.92
C ARG A 322 -7.49 -11.27 -11.63
N VAL A 323 -7.87 -10.17 -10.99
CA VAL A 323 -8.83 -9.19 -11.55
C VAL A 323 -8.26 -7.78 -11.41
N PRO A 324 -8.11 -7.01 -12.50
CA PRO A 324 -7.76 -5.59 -12.41
C PRO A 324 -8.85 -4.79 -11.69
N PHE A 325 -8.48 -3.72 -10.99
CA PHE A 325 -9.43 -2.80 -10.37
C PHE A 325 -9.03 -1.34 -10.52
N THR A 326 -10.03 -0.47 -10.41
CA THR A 326 -9.86 0.98 -10.20
C THR A 326 -10.36 1.34 -8.80
N ALA A 327 -9.77 2.34 -8.16
CA ALA A 327 -10.14 2.80 -6.83
C ALA A 327 -9.77 4.28 -6.64
N TRP A 328 -10.24 4.88 -5.54
CA TRP A 328 -9.78 6.19 -5.06
C TRP A 328 -8.88 6.02 -3.84
N LEU A 329 -7.64 6.49 -3.93
CA LEU A 329 -6.80 6.74 -2.77
C LEU A 329 -7.15 8.14 -2.24
N THR A 330 -7.65 8.22 -1.01
CA THR A 330 -8.00 9.47 -0.33
C THR A 330 -7.02 9.71 0.82
N ARG A 331 -6.48 10.92 0.90
CA ARG A 331 -5.80 11.47 2.09
C ARG A 331 -6.74 12.48 2.76
N ASP A 332 -7.05 12.27 4.03
CA ASP A 332 -7.81 13.20 4.87
C ASP A 332 -6.88 13.83 5.91
N PHE A 333 -6.70 15.15 5.86
CA PHE A 333 -5.80 15.90 6.75
C PHE A 333 -6.49 16.39 8.04
N GLY A 334 -7.79 16.09 8.23
CA GLY A 334 -8.57 16.49 9.40
C GLY A 334 -9.07 17.94 9.40
N ASP A 335 -8.69 18.75 8.40
CA ASP A 335 -9.18 20.12 8.18
C ASP A 335 -10.44 20.19 7.31
N GLY A 336 -10.98 19.03 6.92
CA GLY A 336 -12.14 18.89 6.03
C GLY A 336 -11.79 18.92 4.53
N GLN A 337 -10.52 19.12 4.16
CA GLN A 337 -10.07 18.99 2.77
C GLN A 337 -9.62 17.55 2.49
N LEU A 338 -10.18 16.96 1.43
CA LEU A 338 -9.84 15.61 0.98
C LEU A 338 -9.03 15.70 -0.29
N HIS A 339 -7.80 15.19 -0.27
CA HIS A 339 -7.03 14.96 -1.49
C HIS A 339 -7.32 13.56 -2.04
N ARG A 340 -7.56 13.45 -3.35
CA ARG A 340 -7.97 12.19 -4.00
C ARG A 340 -7.18 11.92 -5.27
N VAL A 341 -6.65 10.70 -5.35
CA VAL A 341 -5.92 10.18 -6.50
C VAL A 341 -6.66 8.96 -7.05
N ALA A 342 -6.89 8.93 -8.35
CA ALA A 342 -7.40 7.74 -9.02
C ALA A 342 -6.26 6.73 -9.15
N VAL A 343 -6.46 5.50 -8.64
CA VAL A 343 -5.43 4.46 -8.64
C VAL A 343 -5.94 3.19 -9.33
N THR A 344 -5.03 2.48 -9.97
CA THR A 344 -5.25 1.16 -10.57
C THR A 344 -4.45 0.10 -9.81
N GLY A 345 -4.94 -1.13 -9.86
CA GLY A 345 -4.28 -2.24 -9.18
C GLY A 345 -4.82 -3.60 -9.59
N VAL A 346 -4.31 -4.61 -8.91
CA VAL A 346 -4.64 -6.01 -9.16
C VAL A 346 -5.12 -6.64 -7.86
N ALA A 347 -6.35 -7.17 -7.90
CA ALA A 347 -6.86 -8.06 -6.87
C ALA A 347 -6.56 -9.50 -7.26
N ARG A 348 -6.17 -10.32 -6.28
CA ARG A 348 -6.07 -11.78 -6.41
C ARG A 348 -6.97 -12.43 -5.38
N SER A 349 -7.52 -13.58 -5.71
CA SER A 349 -8.25 -14.40 -4.74
C SER A 349 -8.05 -15.87 -5.00
N ARG A 350 -8.02 -16.66 -3.93
CA ARG A 350 -7.84 -18.12 -3.93
C ARG A 350 -8.89 -18.77 -3.05
N ALA A 351 -9.47 -19.87 -3.53
CA ALA A 351 -10.35 -20.74 -2.77
C ALA A 351 -10.13 -22.20 -3.21
N VAL A 352 -10.45 -23.16 -2.33
CA VAL A 352 -10.56 -24.58 -2.69
C VAL A 352 -12.04 -24.95 -2.77
N VAL A 353 -12.44 -25.56 -3.88
CA VAL A 353 -13.82 -25.94 -4.20
C VAL A 353 -13.91 -27.43 -4.54
N ASP A 354 -15.12 -27.93 -4.81
CA ASP A 354 -15.38 -29.30 -5.28
C ASP A 354 -14.75 -30.42 -4.41
N VAL A 355 -14.60 -30.17 -3.10
CA VAL A 355 -13.90 -31.08 -2.18
C VAL A 355 -14.64 -32.40 -2.01
N GLN A 356 -13.96 -33.46 -2.43
CA GLN A 356 -14.38 -34.86 -2.43
C GLN A 356 -13.36 -35.71 -1.66
N ALA A 357 -13.80 -36.87 -1.18
CA ALA A 357 -12.93 -37.86 -0.56
C ALA A 357 -13.11 -39.21 -1.24
N GLY A 358 -12.03 -39.95 -1.42
CA GLY A 358 -12.06 -41.22 -2.14
C GLY A 358 -10.80 -42.06 -1.95
N VAL A 359 -10.89 -43.33 -2.36
CA VAL A 359 -9.76 -44.26 -2.36
C VAL A 359 -8.88 -43.97 -3.57
N GLU A 360 -7.65 -43.53 -3.32
CA GLU A 360 -6.65 -43.18 -4.35
C GLU A 360 -6.00 -44.44 -4.92
N GLN A 361 -5.54 -45.34 -4.04
CA GLN A 361 -4.88 -46.59 -4.41
C GLN A 361 -5.04 -47.64 -3.32
N CYS A 362 -5.25 -48.90 -3.70
CA CYS A 362 -5.10 -50.04 -2.81
C CYS A 362 -4.01 -50.99 -3.34
N SER A 363 -3.17 -51.52 -2.45
CA SER A 363 -2.11 -52.49 -2.77
C SER A 363 -2.06 -53.61 -1.73
N PRO A 364 -1.51 -54.79 -2.10
CA PRO A 364 -1.29 -55.88 -1.13
C PRO A 364 -0.31 -55.45 -0.02
N LEU A 365 -0.54 -55.92 1.20
CA LEU A 365 0.40 -55.73 2.31
C LEU A 365 1.71 -56.47 2.02
N ALA A 366 2.80 -55.70 1.91
CA ALA A 366 4.14 -56.22 1.70
C ALA A 366 4.53 -57.24 2.79
N GLY A 367 5.05 -58.39 2.38
CA GLY A 367 5.48 -59.46 3.28
C GLY A 367 4.34 -60.31 3.88
N SER A 368 3.07 -60.08 3.53
CA SER A 368 1.97 -60.88 4.06
C SER A 368 1.90 -62.29 3.44
N SER A 369 1.73 -63.31 4.27
CA SER A 369 1.52 -64.71 3.83
C SER A 369 0.11 -64.89 3.24
N PRO A 370 -0.08 -65.72 2.20
CA PRO A 370 -1.41 -66.01 1.66
C PRO A 370 -2.36 -66.53 2.75
N CYS A 371 -3.58 -65.98 2.78
CA CYS A 371 -4.64 -66.52 3.62
C CYS A 371 -5.03 -67.91 3.11
N ARG A 372 -5.04 -68.91 4.01
CA ARG A 372 -5.57 -70.24 3.69
C ARG A 372 -7.10 -70.13 3.61
N GLY A 373 -7.68 -70.74 2.58
CA GLY A 373 -9.12 -70.77 2.32
C GLY A 373 -9.90 -71.62 3.31
#